data_AF-A0A7Y0PQG0-F1
#
_entry.id   AF-A0A7Y0PQG0-F1
#
_cell.length_a   1.000
_cell.length_b   1.000
_cell.length_c   1.000
_cell.angle_alpha   90.00
_cell.angle_beta   90.00
_cell.angle_gamma   90.00
#
_symmetry.space_group_name_H-M   'P 1'
#
loop_
_entity.id
_entity.type
_entity.pdbx_description
1 polymer ?
#
loop_
_entity_poly.entity_id
_entity_poly.type
_entity_poly.pdbx_seq_one_letter_code
_entity_poly.pdbx_strand_id
1 'polypeptide(L)'
;MSLTLAPRGPRLLLYAERPRRRMLQVLTDLAVAVWVVLVVTAAIALHDTVLALQAPGRGLTDAGDRVRGVFDGAAQAAGGVPFVGDRLSGAFSPGADAGTAIADAGQAQVEAVAAVATGLAWLVVVVAAVPVLTTWLALRVRWVLRARQSLAARDLDVDLLALRALTRGAPRRVRRAAGPGGDAAGAWRRGDPAVLIRLADVELRRMGLRGATSVTTSAPIATRPDERRDE
;
A
#
# COMPACT_ATOMS: atom_id res chain seq x y z
N MET A 1 55.25 -25.88 -15.92
CA MET A 1 54.71 -26.12 -14.57
C MET A 1 53.47 -25.25 -14.41
N SER A 2 52.30 -25.83 -14.69
CA SER A 2 51.05 -25.13 -14.96
C SER A 2 50.29 -24.84 -13.66
N LEU A 3 50.09 -23.56 -13.33
CA LEU A 3 49.29 -23.12 -12.20
C LEU A 3 47.89 -22.74 -12.69
N THR A 4 46.97 -23.70 -12.57
CA THR A 4 45.54 -23.56 -12.83
C THR A 4 44.92 -22.68 -11.73
N LEU A 5 44.62 -21.41 -12.03
CA LEU A 5 43.82 -20.57 -11.13
C LEU A 5 42.34 -20.95 -11.27
N ALA A 6 41.79 -21.54 -10.21
CA ALA A 6 40.36 -21.85 -10.10
C ALA A 6 39.49 -20.56 -10.19
N PRO A 7 38.30 -20.62 -10.80
CA PRO A 7 37.36 -19.52 -10.79
C PRO A 7 36.91 -19.27 -9.35
N ARG A 8 37.20 -18.08 -8.81
CA ARG A 8 36.57 -17.62 -7.57
C ARG A 8 35.09 -17.42 -7.87
N GLY A 9 34.27 -18.40 -7.48
CA GLY A 9 32.82 -18.30 -7.55
C GLY A 9 32.32 -17.03 -6.86
N PRO A 10 31.15 -16.50 -7.27
CA PRO A 10 30.59 -15.29 -6.68
C PRO A 10 30.43 -15.50 -5.19
N ARG A 11 31.29 -14.82 -4.41
CA ARG A 11 31.16 -14.80 -2.95
C ARG A 11 29.81 -14.18 -2.66
N LEU A 12 28.92 -14.97 -2.06
CA LEU A 12 27.66 -14.56 -1.47
C LEU A 12 27.91 -13.51 -0.38
N LEU A 13 28.27 -12.29 -0.78
CA LEU A 13 28.19 -11.09 0.03
C LEU A 13 26.73 -10.64 0.04
N LEU A 14 25.88 -11.52 0.57
CA LEU A 14 24.45 -11.28 0.70
C LEU A 14 24.00 -11.24 2.16
N TYR A 15 24.90 -11.04 3.13
CA TYR A 15 24.49 -10.96 4.53
C TYR A 15 25.49 -10.17 5.38
N ALA A 16 25.35 -8.84 5.40
CA ALA A 16 25.91 -8.00 6.48
C ALA A 16 25.38 -6.57 6.46
N GLU A 17 24.82 -6.11 5.34
CA GLU A 17 24.93 -4.68 5.13
C GLU A 17 23.91 -3.81 5.87
N ARG A 18 22.71 -4.30 6.26
CA ARG A 18 21.72 -3.54 7.08
C ARG A 18 20.68 -4.42 7.85
N PRO A 19 21.07 -5.34 8.76
CA PRO A 19 20.12 -6.17 9.51
C PRO A 19 19.09 -5.36 10.31
N ARG A 20 19.52 -4.25 10.92
CA ARG A 20 18.64 -3.34 11.67
C ARG A 20 17.49 -2.76 10.84
N ARG A 21 17.68 -2.57 9.53
CA ARG A 21 16.63 -2.02 8.65
C ARG A 21 15.62 -3.07 8.21
N ARG A 22 16.05 -4.32 8.02
CA ARG A 22 15.12 -5.43 7.76
C ARG A 22 14.20 -5.67 8.96
N MET A 23 14.74 -5.61 10.18
CA MET A 23 13.94 -5.81 11.40
C MET A 23 12.89 -4.70 11.59
N LEU A 24 13.26 -3.43 11.39
CA LEU A 24 12.32 -2.32 11.42
C LEU A 24 11.24 -2.43 10.34
N GLN A 25 11.55 -2.98 9.17
CA GLN A 25 10.60 -3.18 8.09
C GLN A 25 9.55 -4.24 8.45
N VAL A 26 9.99 -5.40 8.96
CA VAL A 26 9.08 -6.45 9.44
C VAL A 26 8.22 -5.94 10.59
N LEU A 27 8.80 -5.21 11.54
CA LEU A 27 8.05 -4.61 12.64
C LEU A 27 7.03 -3.58 12.15
N THR A 28 7.37 -2.77 11.15
CA THR A 28 6.44 -1.78 10.56
C THR A 28 5.30 -2.48 9.85
N ASP A 29 5.60 -3.50 9.04
CA ASP A 29 4.60 -4.25 8.29
C ASP A 29 3.66 -5.00 9.26
N LEU A 30 4.20 -5.59 10.31
CA LEU A 30 3.43 -6.21 11.38
C LEU A 30 2.58 -5.19 12.15
N ALA A 31 3.13 -4.03 12.49
CA ALA A 31 2.40 -2.97 13.18
C ALA A 31 1.22 -2.45 12.35
N VAL A 32 1.40 -2.27 11.03
CA VAL A 32 0.31 -1.90 10.12
C VAL A 32 -0.72 -3.00 10.02
N ALA A 33 -0.31 -4.27 9.93
CA ALA A 33 -1.25 -5.39 9.91
C ALA A 33 -2.08 -5.45 11.20
N VAL A 34 -1.44 -5.34 12.37
CA VAL A 34 -2.11 -5.29 13.67
C VAL A 34 -3.06 -4.09 13.74
N TRP A 35 -2.63 -2.92 13.28
CA TRP A 35 -3.47 -1.72 13.24
C TRP A 35 -4.73 -1.91 12.41
N VAL A 36 -4.60 -2.48 11.21
CA VAL A 36 -5.75 -2.77 10.33
C VAL A 36 -6.71 -3.75 11.01
N VAL A 37 -6.18 -4.82 11.62
CA VAL A 37 -7.00 -5.77 12.37
C VAL A 37 -7.76 -5.07 13.49
N LEU A 38 -7.10 -4.25 14.30
CA LEU A 38 -7.74 -3.50 15.38
C LEU A 38 -8.85 -2.57 14.87
N VAL A 39 -8.61 -1.83 13.80
CA VAL A 39 -9.61 -0.93 13.21
C VAL A 39 -10.81 -1.71 12.67
N VAL A 40 -10.58 -2.82 11.97
CA VAL A 40 -11.66 -3.66 11.43
C VAL A 40 -12.47 -4.28 12.56
N THR A 41 -11.82 -4.83 13.58
CA THR A 41 -12.50 -5.38 14.76
C THR A 41 -13.32 -4.30 15.49
N ALA A 42 -12.78 -3.09 15.63
CA ALA A 42 -13.52 -1.97 16.23
C ALA A 42 -14.72 -1.56 15.38
N ALA A 43 -14.59 -1.51 14.06
CA ALA A 43 -15.68 -1.18 13.15
C ALA A 43 -16.81 -2.23 13.19
N ILE A 44 -16.46 -3.52 13.26
CA ILE A 44 -17.43 -4.61 13.42
C ILE A 44 -18.14 -4.50 14.78
N ALA A 45 -17.38 -4.31 15.87
CA ALA A 45 -17.98 -4.16 17.20
C ALA A 45 -18.93 -2.95 17.28
N LEU A 46 -18.56 -1.83 16.64
CA LEU A 46 -19.43 -0.67 16.54
C LEU A 46 -20.71 -0.99 15.73
N HIS A 47 -20.56 -1.64 14.57
CA HIS A 47 -21.68 -2.05 13.73
C HIS A 47 -22.68 -2.91 14.51
N ASP A 48 -22.19 -3.94 15.19
CA ASP A 48 -23.03 -4.86 15.96
C ASP A 48 -23.72 -4.16 17.12
N THR A 49 -23.01 -3.24 17.79
CA THR A 49 -23.59 -2.42 18.86
C THR A 49 -24.73 -1.54 18.35
N VAL A 50 -24.58 -0.96 17.16
CA VAL A 50 -25.64 -0.15 16.55
C VAL A 50 -26.81 -1.02 16.09
N LEU A 51 -26.55 -2.22 15.55
CA LEU A 51 -27.61 -3.17 15.18
C LEU A 51 -28.45 -3.64 16.39
N ALA A 52 -27.90 -3.61 17.61
CA ALA A 52 -28.69 -3.88 18.81
C ALA A 52 -29.85 -2.87 18.98
N LEU A 53 -29.72 -1.66 18.44
CA LEU A 53 -30.79 -0.64 18.42
C LEU A 53 -31.94 -0.97 17.48
N GLN A 54 -31.89 -2.09 16.75
CA GLN A 54 -33.02 -2.61 15.97
C GLN A 54 -34.07 -3.31 16.84
N ALA A 55 -33.73 -3.71 18.08
CA ALA A 55 -34.66 -4.43 18.95
C ALA A 55 -35.99 -3.69 19.19
N PRO A 56 -36.02 -2.36 19.43
CA PRO A 56 -37.27 -1.62 19.52
C PRO A 56 -38.09 -1.62 18.22
N GLY A 57 -37.43 -1.51 17.06
CA GLY A 57 -38.10 -1.53 15.76
C GLY A 57 -38.77 -2.88 15.47
N ARG A 58 -38.07 -3.98 15.76
CA ARG A 58 -38.66 -5.33 15.69
C ARG A 58 -39.85 -5.48 16.64
N GLY A 59 -39.74 -4.92 17.85
CA GLY A 59 -40.83 -4.91 18.82
C GLY A 59 -42.07 -4.15 18.32
N LEU A 60 -41.88 -3.04 17.61
CA LEU A 60 -42.96 -2.30 16.95
C LEU A 60 -43.58 -3.10 15.80
N THR A 61 -42.77 -3.74 14.96
CA THR A 61 -43.25 -4.66 13.90
C THR A 61 -44.12 -5.76 14.47
N ASP A 62 -43.63 -6.50 15.46
CA ASP A 62 -44.37 -7.58 16.10
C ASP A 62 -45.66 -7.08 16.79
N ALA A 63 -45.63 -5.88 17.38
CA ALA A 63 -46.80 -5.28 18.01
C ALA A 63 -47.85 -4.86 16.97
N GLY A 64 -47.43 -4.23 15.88
CA GLY A 64 -48.29 -3.84 14.76
C GLY A 64 -48.96 -5.05 14.11
N ASP A 65 -48.20 -6.12 13.86
CA ASP A 65 -48.72 -7.36 13.28
C ASP A 65 -49.75 -8.04 14.19
N ARG A 66 -49.52 -8.05 15.51
CA ARG A 66 -50.50 -8.57 16.47
C ARG A 66 -51.78 -7.74 16.48
N VAL A 67 -51.67 -6.41 16.50
CA VAL A 67 -52.82 -5.50 16.45
C VAL A 67 -53.61 -5.73 15.17
N ARG A 68 -52.92 -5.74 14.03
CA ARG A 68 -53.53 -6.04 12.73
C ARG A 68 -54.27 -7.38 12.75
N GLY A 69 -53.63 -8.45 13.23
CA GLY A 69 -54.25 -9.78 13.30
C GLY A 69 -55.51 -9.83 14.17
N VAL A 70 -55.55 -9.10 15.28
CA VAL A 70 -56.75 -9.00 16.13
C VAL A 70 -57.90 -8.30 15.38
N PHE A 71 -57.62 -7.19 14.70
CA PHE A 71 -58.64 -6.46 13.94
C PHE A 71 -59.09 -7.20 12.69
N ASP A 72 -58.18 -7.85 11.96
CA ASP A 72 -58.51 -8.71 10.82
C ASP A 72 -59.40 -9.89 11.25
N GLY A 73 -59.08 -10.52 12.38
CA GLY A 73 -59.90 -11.58 12.96
C GLY A 73 -61.29 -11.08 13.39
N ALA A 74 -61.37 -9.90 14.02
CA ALA A 74 -62.64 -9.28 14.38
C ALA A 74 -63.48 -8.91 13.15
N ALA A 75 -62.86 -8.36 12.11
CA ALA A 75 -63.49 -8.04 10.84
C ALA A 75 -64.08 -9.30 10.19
N GLN A 76 -63.31 -10.38 10.15
CA GLN A 76 -63.74 -11.65 9.56
C GLN A 76 -64.91 -12.28 10.33
N ALA A 77 -64.88 -12.25 11.67
CA ALA A 77 -65.99 -12.71 12.50
C ALA A 77 -67.26 -11.86 12.29
N ALA A 78 -67.09 -10.54 12.21
CA ALA A 78 -68.17 -9.59 11.96
C ALA A 78 -68.80 -9.75 10.56
N GLY A 79 -68.01 -10.07 9.55
CA GLY A 79 -68.47 -10.34 8.18
C GLY A 79 -69.45 -11.50 8.07
N GLY A 80 -69.46 -12.43 9.04
CA GLY A 80 -70.38 -13.56 9.08
C GLY A 80 -71.82 -13.22 9.50
N VAL A 81 -72.12 -11.98 9.90
CA VAL A 81 -73.45 -11.59 10.39
C VAL A 81 -74.42 -11.31 9.22
N PRO A 82 -75.59 -11.96 9.15
CA PRO A 82 -76.57 -11.72 8.09
C PRO A 82 -77.02 -10.25 8.01
N PHE A 83 -77.23 -9.74 6.79
CA PHE A 83 -77.73 -8.39 6.45
C PHE A 83 -76.82 -7.20 6.80
N VAL A 84 -75.94 -7.31 7.81
CA VAL A 84 -75.10 -6.20 8.30
C VAL A 84 -73.60 -6.52 8.35
N GLY A 85 -73.19 -7.74 7.99
CA GLY A 85 -71.80 -8.20 8.12
C GLY A 85 -70.76 -7.32 7.45
N ASP A 86 -71.02 -6.85 6.22
CA ASP A 86 -70.07 -5.99 5.49
C ASP A 86 -69.82 -4.65 6.21
N ARG A 87 -70.87 -4.04 6.78
CA ARG A 87 -70.74 -2.78 7.53
C ARG A 87 -70.01 -3.00 8.85
N LEU A 88 -70.29 -4.09 9.55
CA LEU A 88 -69.63 -4.44 10.80
C LEU A 88 -68.14 -4.79 10.56
N SER A 89 -67.84 -5.58 9.53
CA SER A 89 -66.47 -5.89 9.10
C SER A 89 -65.69 -4.63 8.77
N GLY A 90 -66.30 -3.72 7.97
CA GLY A 90 -65.67 -2.45 7.60
C GLY A 90 -65.34 -1.55 8.79
N ALA A 91 -66.10 -1.62 9.89
CA ALA A 91 -65.84 -0.82 11.09
C ALA A 91 -64.52 -1.20 11.80
N PHE A 92 -63.98 -2.41 11.56
CA PHE A 92 -62.71 -2.87 12.14
C PHE A 92 -61.49 -2.57 11.24
N SER A 93 -61.68 -2.25 9.96
CA SER A 93 -60.59 -1.95 9.01
C SER A 93 -59.61 -0.87 9.51
N PRO A 94 -60.05 0.25 10.12
CA PRO A 94 -59.12 1.27 10.61
C PRO A 94 -58.14 0.77 11.67
N GLY A 95 -58.53 -0.25 12.45
CA GLY A 95 -57.64 -0.88 13.43
C GLY A 95 -56.58 -1.77 12.78
N ALA A 96 -56.93 -2.46 11.71
CA ALA A 96 -55.98 -3.23 10.89
C ALA A 96 -54.99 -2.31 10.17
N ASP A 97 -55.47 -1.17 9.64
CA ASP A 97 -54.65 -0.14 9.00
C ASP A 97 -53.68 0.49 10.00
N ALA A 98 -54.14 0.78 11.23
CA ALA A 98 -53.28 1.28 12.30
C ALA A 98 -52.20 0.26 12.70
N GLY A 99 -52.55 -1.02 12.81
CA GLY A 99 -51.60 -2.11 13.06
C GLY A 99 -50.53 -2.18 11.96
N THR A 100 -50.95 -2.09 10.71
CA THR A 100 -50.04 -2.06 9.54
C THR A 100 -49.10 -0.86 9.59
N ALA A 101 -49.62 0.34 9.86
CA ALA A 101 -48.79 1.54 9.94
C ALA A 101 -47.74 1.48 11.05
N ILE A 102 -48.07 0.87 12.20
CA ILE A 102 -47.11 0.63 13.28
C ILE A 102 -46.04 -0.37 12.83
N ALA A 103 -46.44 -1.44 12.15
CA ALA A 103 -45.52 -2.47 11.70
C ALA A 103 -44.52 -1.93 10.68
N ASP A 104 -45.02 -1.15 9.72
CA ASP A 104 -44.23 -0.47 8.69
C ASP A 104 -43.25 0.54 9.30
N ALA A 105 -43.68 1.30 10.32
CA ALA A 105 -42.79 2.22 11.03
C ALA A 105 -41.65 1.48 11.76
N GLY A 106 -41.96 0.32 12.37
CA GLY A 106 -40.96 -0.55 12.99
C GLY A 106 -39.93 -1.06 11.97
N GLN A 107 -40.41 -1.51 10.80
CA GLN A 107 -39.56 -1.99 9.71
C GLN A 107 -38.65 -0.87 9.17
N ALA A 108 -39.20 0.32 8.91
CA ALA A 108 -38.44 1.48 8.44
C ALA A 108 -37.35 1.89 9.44
N GLN A 109 -37.63 1.82 10.74
CA GLN A 109 -36.63 2.06 11.78
C GLN A 109 -35.48 1.03 11.72
N VAL A 110 -35.80 -0.26 11.60
CA VAL A 110 -34.80 -1.35 11.52
C VAL A 110 -33.86 -1.13 10.33
N GLU A 111 -34.42 -0.78 9.18
CA GLU A 111 -33.67 -0.46 7.96
C GLU A 111 -32.79 0.77 8.13
N ALA A 112 -33.32 1.85 8.70
CA ALA A 112 -32.55 3.07 8.97
C ALA A 112 -31.36 2.80 9.91
N VAL A 113 -31.57 2.03 10.97
CA VAL A 113 -30.50 1.62 11.90
C VAL A 113 -29.44 0.79 11.18
N ALA A 114 -29.84 -0.13 10.29
CA ALA A 114 -28.89 -0.93 9.50
C ALA A 114 -28.03 -0.06 8.58
N ALA A 115 -28.64 0.93 7.91
CA ALA A 115 -27.93 1.87 7.05
C ALA A 115 -26.93 2.71 7.85
N VAL A 116 -27.33 3.22 9.02
CA VAL A 116 -26.46 3.98 9.93
C VAL A 116 -25.31 3.12 10.45
N ALA A 117 -25.58 1.90 10.89
CA ALA A 117 -24.57 0.96 11.37
C ALA A 117 -23.51 0.69 10.28
N THR A 118 -23.96 0.50 9.03
CA THR A 118 -23.08 0.27 7.87
C THR A 118 -22.26 1.51 7.55
N GLY A 119 -22.88 2.68 7.53
CA GLY A 119 -22.20 3.96 7.25
C GLY A 119 -21.13 4.28 8.29
N LEU A 120 -21.43 4.09 9.58
CA LEU A 120 -20.48 4.30 10.68
C LEU A 120 -19.29 3.34 10.61
N ALA A 121 -19.54 2.05 10.34
CA ALA A 121 -18.47 1.06 10.19
C ALA A 121 -17.50 1.44 9.07
N TRP A 122 -18.03 1.82 7.90
CA TRP A 122 -17.22 2.31 6.78
C TRP A 122 -16.46 3.59 7.12
N LEU A 123 -17.12 4.55 7.79
CA LEU A 123 -16.49 5.80 8.20
C LEU A 123 -15.27 5.53 9.10
N VAL A 124 -15.40 4.63 10.09
CA VAL A 124 -14.29 4.23 10.97
C VAL A 124 -13.13 3.65 10.16
N VAL A 125 -13.41 2.71 9.24
CA VAL A 125 -12.37 2.10 8.40
C VAL A 125 -11.69 3.16 7.52
N VAL A 126 -12.47 4.02 6.86
CA VAL A 126 -11.93 5.05 5.96
C VAL A 126 -11.07 6.04 6.73
N VAL A 127 -11.56 6.55 7.86
CA VAL A 127 -10.84 7.59 8.63
C VAL A 127 -9.61 7.01 9.33
N ALA A 128 -9.68 5.80 9.88
CA ALA A 128 -8.59 5.24 10.70
C ALA A 128 -7.60 4.36 9.92
N ALA A 129 -8.03 3.62 8.90
CA ALA A 129 -7.16 2.72 8.15
C ALA A 129 -6.55 3.37 6.91
N VAL A 130 -7.34 4.12 6.12
CA VAL A 130 -6.88 4.62 4.81
C VAL A 130 -5.68 5.56 4.92
N PRO A 131 -5.63 6.56 5.83
CA PRO A 131 -4.45 7.44 5.96
C PRO A 131 -3.17 6.69 6.32
N VAL A 132 -3.27 5.69 7.21
CA VAL A 132 -2.14 4.86 7.63
C VAL A 132 -1.65 4.00 6.45
N LEU A 133 -2.57 3.32 5.77
CA LEU A 133 -2.26 2.46 4.63
C LEU A 133 -1.67 3.25 3.46
N THR A 134 -2.27 4.39 3.12
CA THR A 134 -1.78 5.26 2.03
C THR A 134 -0.40 5.81 2.34
N THR A 135 -0.16 6.29 3.57
CA THR A 135 1.15 6.78 3.99
C THR A 135 2.20 5.68 3.98
N TRP A 136 1.88 4.51 4.56
CA TRP A 136 2.77 3.35 4.56
C TRP A 136 3.10 2.89 3.13
N LEU A 137 2.09 2.77 2.26
CA LEU A 137 2.26 2.33 0.89
C LEU A 137 3.08 3.34 0.08
N ALA A 138 2.82 4.64 0.20
CA ALA A 138 3.57 5.68 -0.48
C ALA A 138 5.05 5.66 -0.07
N LEU A 139 5.34 5.51 1.23
CA LEU A 139 6.70 5.36 1.71
C LEU A 139 7.35 4.09 1.16
N ARG A 140 6.63 2.95 1.21
CA ARG A 140 7.12 1.65 0.71
C ARG A 140 7.45 1.70 -0.78
N VAL A 141 6.57 2.25 -1.60
CA VAL A 141 6.78 2.42 -3.05
C VAL A 141 7.97 3.34 -3.33
N ARG A 142 8.09 4.48 -2.64
CA ARG A 142 9.25 5.38 -2.79
C ARG A 142 10.56 4.67 -2.46
N TRP A 143 10.58 3.82 -1.44
CA TRP A 143 11.76 3.02 -1.10
C TRP A 143 12.11 1.99 -2.18
N VAL A 144 11.12 1.26 -2.69
CA VAL A 144 11.32 0.27 -3.76
C VAL A 144 11.82 0.94 -5.04
N LEU A 145 11.24 2.07 -5.43
CA LEU A 145 11.67 2.82 -6.60
C LEU A 145 13.11 3.35 -6.47
N ARG A 146 13.49 3.87 -5.29
CA ARG A 146 14.89 4.27 -5.02
C ARG A 146 15.83 3.07 -5.09
N ALA A 147 15.44 1.92 -4.54
CA ALA A 147 16.25 0.71 -4.60
C ALA A 147 16.47 0.21 -6.04
N ARG A 148 15.45 0.29 -6.90
CA ARG A 148 15.54 -0.08 -8.32
C ARG A 148 16.46 0.84 -9.13
N GLN A 149 16.36 2.15 -8.92
CA GLN A 149 17.30 3.12 -9.53
C GLN A 149 18.75 2.83 -9.14
N SER A 150 18.93 2.32 -7.92
CA SER A 150 20.24 2.02 -7.37
C SER A 150 20.87 0.74 -7.97
N LEU A 151 20.04 -0.22 -8.41
CA LEU A 151 20.51 -1.42 -9.12
C LEU A 151 20.81 -1.10 -10.59
N ALA A 152 19.92 -0.37 -11.28
CA ALA A 152 20.13 0.05 -12.66
C ALA A 152 21.39 0.92 -12.85
N ALA A 153 21.81 1.65 -11.81
CA ALA A 153 23.04 2.44 -11.82
C ALA A 153 24.31 1.61 -11.64
N ARG A 154 24.23 0.40 -11.08
CA ARG A 154 25.38 -0.50 -10.93
C ARG A 154 25.68 -1.29 -12.20
N ASP A 155 24.70 -1.43 -13.08
CA ASP A 155 24.85 -2.04 -14.41
C ASP A 155 25.34 -1.02 -15.47
N LEU A 156 25.47 0.26 -15.10
CA LEU A 156 26.04 1.28 -15.99
C LEU A 156 27.56 1.17 -15.99
N ASP A 157 28.13 1.20 -17.19
CA ASP A 157 29.58 1.24 -17.39
C ASP A 157 30.21 2.44 -16.65
N VAL A 158 31.45 2.26 -16.18
CA VAL A 158 32.18 3.27 -15.40
C VAL A 158 32.29 4.59 -16.18
N ASP A 159 32.45 4.49 -17.49
CA ASP A 159 32.52 5.65 -18.39
C ASP A 159 31.19 6.40 -18.50
N LEU A 160 30.05 5.69 -18.51
CA LEU A 160 28.71 6.30 -18.51
C LEU A 160 28.40 6.97 -17.17
N LEU A 161 28.83 6.37 -16.06
CA LEU A 161 28.72 6.97 -14.73
C LEU A 161 29.61 8.21 -14.61
N ALA A 162 30.84 8.16 -15.13
CA ALA A 162 31.74 9.29 -15.16
C ALA A 162 31.21 10.44 -16.04
N LEU A 163 30.67 10.14 -17.21
CA LEU A 163 30.04 11.13 -18.10
C LEU A 163 28.80 11.77 -17.46
N ARG A 164 27.97 10.97 -16.78
CA ARG A 164 26.81 11.50 -16.04
C ARG A 164 27.24 12.37 -14.86
N ALA A 165 28.35 12.03 -14.20
CA ALA A 165 28.95 12.89 -13.17
C ALA A 165 29.44 14.23 -13.73
N LEU A 166 30.05 14.25 -14.91
CA LEU A 166 30.51 15.49 -15.57
C LEU A 166 29.34 16.40 -15.97
N THR A 167 28.22 15.82 -16.40
CA THR A 167 27.06 16.58 -16.90
C THR A 167 26.07 16.99 -15.80
N ARG A 168 25.89 16.16 -14.77
CA ARG A 168 24.86 16.36 -13.72
C ARG A 168 25.43 16.51 -12.31
N GLY A 169 26.73 16.31 -12.13
CA GLY A 169 27.41 16.40 -10.84
C GLY A 169 27.62 17.84 -10.40
N ALA A 170 27.66 18.06 -9.08
CA ALA A 170 27.94 19.38 -8.53
C ALA A 170 29.39 19.79 -8.90
N PRO A 171 29.64 21.01 -9.45
CA PRO A 171 30.96 21.42 -9.95
C PRO A 171 32.09 21.24 -8.95
N ARG A 172 31.83 21.52 -7.66
CA ARG A 172 32.81 21.34 -6.57
C ARG A 172 33.21 19.88 -6.36
N ARG A 173 32.31 18.93 -6.56
CA ARG A 173 32.56 17.49 -6.38
C ARG A 173 33.29 16.91 -7.58
N VAL A 174 32.91 17.32 -8.78
CA VAL A 174 33.58 16.97 -10.03
C VAL A 174 35.04 17.47 -10.02
N ARG A 175 35.26 18.73 -9.61
CA ARG A 175 36.61 19.29 -9.48
C ARG A 175 37.48 18.55 -8.46
N ARG A 176 36.91 18.12 -7.34
CA ARG A 176 37.64 17.28 -6.36
C ARG A 176 37.99 15.91 -6.92
N ALA A 177 37.09 15.31 -7.72
CA ALA A 177 37.35 14.03 -8.37
C ALA A 177 38.45 14.12 -9.44
N ALA A 178 38.64 15.28 -10.06
CA ALA A 178 39.73 15.51 -11.02
C ALA A 178 41.14 15.53 -10.38
N GLY A 179 41.25 15.80 -9.07
CA GLY A 179 42.53 15.89 -8.38
C GLY A 179 43.26 17.24 -8.59
N PRO A 180 44.56 17.31 -8.26
CA PRO A 180 45.37 18.52 -8.43
C PRO A 180 45.38 18.95 -9.91
N GLY A 181 44.93 20.18 -10.20
CA GLY A 181 44.79 20.71 -11.57
C GLY A 181 43.35 20.91 -12.02
N GLY A 182 42.37 20.23 -11.41
CA GLY A 182 40.93 20.51 -11.62
C GLY A 182 40.36 20.22 -13.02
N ASP A 183 41.17 19.71 -13.95
CA ASP A 183 40.78 19.39 -15.33
C ASP A 183 40.08 18.02 -15.43
N ALA A 184 38.81 17.98 -15.01
CA ALA A 184 37.99 16.76 -15.08
C ALA A 184 37.70 16.33 -16.52
N ALA A 185 37.49 17.29 -17.42
CA ALA A 185 37.07 17.04 -18.80
C ALA A 185 38.22 16.53 -19.66
N GLY A 186 39.42 17.10 -19.52
CA GLY A 186 40.61 16.59 -20.20
C GLY A 186 41.04 15.22 -19.67
N ALA A 187 40.95 14.99 -18.36
CA ALA A 187 41.26 13.67 -17.79
C ALA A 187 40.28 12.57 -18.27
N TRP A 188 38.99 12.90 -18.43
CA TRP A 188 38.01 12.00 -19.03
C TRP A 188 38.33 11.71 -20.51
N ARG A 189 38.67 12.74 -21.31
CA ARG A 189 39.05 12.55 -22.73
C ARG A 189 40.30 11.70 -22.93
N ARG A 190 41.25 11.75 -21.98
CA ARG A 190 42.47 10.93 -21.99
C ARG A 190 42.25 9.52 -21.44
N GLY A 191 41.05 9.20 -20.98
CA GLY A 191 40.73 7.89 -20.42
C GLY A 191 41.46 7.57 -19.12
N ASP A 192 41.79 8.56 -18.28
CA ASP A 192 42.48 8.33 -17.01
C ASP A 192 41.60 7.43 -16.09
N PRO A 193 42.00 6.16 -15.85
CA PRO A 193 41.17 5.21 -15.11
C PRO A 193 40.91 5.67 -13.67
N ALA A 194 41.87 6.36 -13.06
CA ALA A 194 41.74 6.82 -11.67
C ALA A 194 40.76 7.98 -11.56
N VAL A 195 40.71 8.87 -12.55
CA VAL A 195 39.73 9.98 -12.60
C VAL A 195 38.34 9.45 -12.94
N LEU A 196 38.23 8.52 -13.89
CA LEU A 196 36.98 7.87 -14.28
C LEU A 196 36.31 7.18 -13.08
N ILE A 197 37.05 6.37 -12.32
CA ILE A 197 36.55 5.72 -11.11
C ILE A 197 36.08 6.76 -10.09
N ARG A 198 36.85 7.83 -9.85
CA ARG A 198 36.48 8.90 -8.90
C ARG A 198 35.24 9.68 -9.33
N LEU A 199 35.06 9.89 -10.64
CA LEU A 199 33.86 10.53 -11.21
C LEU A 199 32.63 9.62 -11.12
N ALA A 200 32.77 8.34 -11.47
CA ALA A 200 31.70 7.36 -11.29
C ALA A 200 31.25 7.27 -9.82
N ASP A 201 32.21 7.34 -8.90
CA ASP A 201 32.01 7.45 -7.46
C ASP A 201 31.19 8.67 -7.04
N VAL A 202 31.37 9.81 -7.71
CA VAL A 202 30.57 11.02 -7.47
C VAL A 202 29.11 10.79 -7.87
N GLU A 203 28.86 10.13 -9.00
CA GLU A 203 27.50 9.83 -9.44
C GLU A 203 26.83 8.74 -8.59
N LEU A 204 27.56 7.69 -8.22
CA LEU A 204 27.06 6.66 -7.30
C LEU A 204 26.67 7.27 -5.94
N ARG A 205 27.50 8.16 -5.39
CA ARG A 205 27.16 8.89 -4.15
C ARG A 205 25.94 9.81 -4.32
N ARG A 206 25.77 10.44 -5.49
CA ARG A 206 24.59 11.26 -5.82
C ARG A 206 23.31 10.41 -5.87
N MET A 207 23.42 9.14 -6.30
CA MET A 207 22.34 8.15 -6.29
C MET A 207 22.14 7.44 -4.93
N GLY A 208 22.93 7.78 -3.91
CA GLY A 208 22.84 7.16 -2.58
C GLY A 208 23.46 5.76 -2.48
N LEU A 209 24.29 5.38 -3.46
CA LEU A 209 25.02 4.11 -3.53
C LEU A 209 26.43 4.23 -2.92
N ARG A 210 26.96 3.12 -2.41
CA ARG A 210 28.38 3.01 -1.99
C ARG A 210 29.29 2.95 -3.23
N GLY A 211 30.50 3.51 -3.10
CA GLY A 211 31.42 3.79 -4.22
C GLY A 211 31.95 2.58 -5.00
N ALA A 212 32.29 2.84 -6.27
CA ALA A 212 32.88 1.96 -7.28
C ALA A 212 34.30 1.47 -6.93
N THR A 213 34.94 1.94 -5.85
CA THR A 213 36.23 1.39 -5.37
C THR A 213 36.13 -0.10 -5.00
N SER A 214 34.91 -0.66 -4.95
CA SER A 214 34.63 -2.08 -4.74
C SER A 214 34.39 -2.89 -6.03
N VAL A 215 34.37 -2.24 -7.20
CA VAL A 215 34.31 -2.89 -8.51
C VAL A 215 35.76 -3.15 -8.94
N THR A 216 36.22 -4.37 -8.69
CA THR A 216 37.54 -4.86 -9.11
C THR A 216 37.79 -4.52 -10.58
N THR A 217 38.90 -3.85 -10.83
CA THR A 217 39.55 -3.65 -12.12
C THR A 217 39.35 -4.85 -13.05
N SER A 218 38.40 -4.75 -13.99
CA SER A 218 38.53 -5.47 -15.26
C SER A 218 39.66 -4.76 -16.00
N ALA A 219 40.76 -5.47 -16.21
CA ALA A 219 41.99 -4.98 -16.79
C ALA A 219 41.74 -4.19 -18.10
N PRO A 220 42.58 -3.19 -18.41
CA PRO A 220 42.51 -2.53 -19.71
C PRO A 220 42.75 -3.57 -20.80
N ILE A 221 41.91 -3.55 -21.84
CA ILE A 221 42.17 -4.29 -23.08
C ILE A 221 43.47 -3.73 -23.65
N ALA A 222 44.58 -4.40 -23.37
CA ALA A 222 45.85 -4.16 -24.05
C ALA A 222 45.66 -4.64 -25.49
N THR A 223 45.45 -3.69 -26.41
CA THR A 223 45.72 -3.93 -27.83
C THR A 223 47.17 -4.34 -27.95
N ARG A 224 47.41 -5.62 -28.28
CA ARG A 224 48.73 -6.16 -28.64
C ARG A 224 49.36 -5.28 -29.73
N PRO A 225 50.66 -4.96 -29.64
CA PRO A 225 51.40 -4.50 -30.81
C PRO A 225 51.59 -5.70 -31.74
N ASP A 226 51.16 -5.57 -32.98
CA ASP A 226 51.53 -6.49 -34.05
C ASP A 226 52.92 -6.10 -34.56
N GLU A 227 53.94 -6.63 -33.90
CA GLU A 227 55.30 -6.69 -34.43
C GLU A 227 55.60 -8.14 -34.79
N ARG A 228 55.57 -8.44 -36.10
CA ARG A 228 56.57 -9.26 -36.83
C ARG A 228 56.41 -8.91 -38.32
N ARG A 229 57.33 -8.15 -38.92
CA ARG A 229 58.65 -8.56 -39.47
C ARG A 229 58.56 -9.59 -40.60
N ASP A 230 59.09 -9.12 -41.73
CA ASP A 230 59.86 -9.82 -42.75
C ASP A 230 59.08 -10.72 -43.74
N GLU A 231 58.83 -10.16 -44.93
CA GLU A 231 59.32 -10.66 -46.23
C GLU A 231 59.30 -9.54 -47.29
#